data_AF-A0A7S3W0Q4-F1
#
_entry.id   AF-A0A7S3W0Q4-F1
#
_cell.length_a   1.000
_cell.length_b   1.000
_cell.length_c   1.000
_cell.angle_alpha   90.00
_cell.angle_beta   90.00
_cell.angle_gamma   90.00
#
_symmetry.space_group_name_H-M   'P 1'
#
loop_
_entity.id
_entity.type
_entity.pdbx_description
1 polymer ?
#
loop_
_entity_poly.entity_id
_entity_poly.type
_entity_poly.pdbx_seq_one_letter_code
_entity_poly.pdbx_strand_id
1 'polypeptide(L)'
;EKVIKMIGEMVATLKQEQLDDDHKVEYCNSQLDKADDKKKVFERKVADEETAIDNAKEAISTLTEEIAALEAGIKALDKEVAEATEQRKAEHKEFTKLMASDSAAKELLKFAKNRLDKFYNPKLYKAPPKRELTEAERISVANGGTLSPTSTPGGIAGTGVTVFAQ
;
A
#
# COMPACT_ATOMS: atom_id res chain seq x y z
N GLU A 1 -40.28 30.49 97.94
CA GLU A 1 -40.63 30.76 96.52
C GLU A 1 -39.42 30.81 95.57
N LYS A 2 -38.39 31.63 95.81
CA LYS A 2 -37.25 31.81 94.88
C LYS A 2 -36.54 30.51 94.46
N VAL A 3 -36.32 29.59 95.41
CA VAL A 3 -35.67 28.28 95.15
C VAL A 3 -36.54 27.38 94.27
N ILE A 4 -37.86 27.36 94.48
CA ILE A 4 -38.80 26.58 93.68
C ILE A 4 -38.81 27.07 92.22
N LYS A 5 -38.73 28.40 92.02
CA LYS A 5 -38.63 29.00 90.69
C LYS A 5 -37.34 28.59 89.97
N MET A 6 -36.18 28.64 90.64
CA MET A 6 -34.89 28.21 90.05
C MET A 6 -34.88 26.72 89.69
N ILE A 7 -35.50 25.86 90.51
CA ILE A 7 -35.67 24.44 90.19
C ILE A 7 -36.57 24.27 88.97
N GLY A 8 -37.67 25.02 88.87
CA GLY A 8 -38.55 25.00 87.70
C GLY A 8 -37.83 25.43 86.40
N GLU A 9 -37.00 26.47 86.48
CA GLU A 9 -36.17 26.93 85.36
C GLU A 9 -35.13 25.88 84.95
N MET A 10 -34.41 25.26 85.89
CA MET A 10 -33.49 24.14 85.58
C MET A 10 -34.21 22.95 84.93
N VAL A 11 -35.40 22.57 85.42
CA VAL A 11 -36.17 21.47 84.84
C VAL A 11 -36.61 21.81 83.41
N ALA A 12 -36.96 23.06 83.13
CA ALA A 12 -37.29 23.51 81.80
C ALA A 12 -36.06 23.47 80.86
N THR A 13 -34.90 23.95 81.32
CA THR A 13 -33.65 23.89 80.55
C THR A 13 -33.23 22.46 80.25
N LEU A 14 -33.21 21.57 81.26
CA LEU A 14 -32.84 20.16 81.07
C LEU A 14 -33.77 19.44 80.08
N LYS A 15 -35.07 19.78 80.07
CA LYS A 15 -36.01 19.24 79.08
C LYS A 15 -35.71 19.71 77.66
N GLN A 16 -35.33 20.98 77.50
CA GLN A 16 -34.94 21.50 76.19
C GLN A 16 -33.63 20.87 75.71
N GLU A 17 -32.63 20.78 76.59
CA GLU A 17 -31.36 20.11 76.29
C GLU A 17 -31.58 18.65 75.88
N GLN A 18 -32.47 17.93 76.56
CA GLN A 18 -32.80 16.56 76.20
C GLN A 18 -33.41 16.44 74.80
N LEU A 19 -34.32 17.35 74.41
CA LEU A 19 -34.86 17.37 73.05
C LEU A 19 -33.79 17.69 72.01
N ASP A 20 -32.93 18.67 72.30
CA ASP A 20 -31.84 19.07 71.40
C ASP A 20 -30.84 17.91 71.21
N ASP A 21 -30.52 17.18 72.27
CA ASP A 21 -29.67 15.99 72.24
C ASP A 21 -30.32 14.85 71.45
N ASP A 22 -31.61 14.56 71.67
CA ASP A 22 -32.34 13.54 70.90
C ASP A 22 -32.33 13.86 69.39
N HIS A 23 -32.60 15.12 69.03
CA HIS A 23 -32.51 15.59 67.64
C HIS A 23 -31.10 15.47 67.07
N LYS A 24 -30.08 15.79 67.87
CA LYS A 24 -28.68 15.71 67.45
C LYS A 24 -28.24 14.26 67.24
N VAL A 25 -28.67 13.34 68.10
CA VAL A 25 -28.41 11.90 67.94
C VAL A 25 -29.03 11.39 66.64
N GLU A 26 -30.28 11.72 66.37
CA GLU A 26 -30.95 11.35 65.11
C GLU A 26 -30.24 11.93 63.89
N TYR A 27 -29.87 13.20 63.94
CA TYR A 27 -29.11 13.86 62.87
C TYR A 27 -27.76 13.17 62.62
N CYS A 28 -26.98 12.91 63.68
CA CYS A 28 -25.68 12.26 63.57
C CYS A 28 -25.81 10.87 62.95
N ASN A 29 -26.76 10.05 63.42
CA ASN A 29 -26.99 8.71 62.86
C ASN A 29 -27.36 8.78 61.38
N SER A 30 -28.29 9.67 61.00
CA SER A 30 -28.67 9.86 59.59
C SER A 30 -27.50 10.30 58.71
N GLN A 31 -26.61 11.16 59.21
CA GLN A 31 -25.44 11.61 58.44
C GLN A 31 -24.38 10.51 58.32
N LEU A 32 -24.18 9.72 59.37
CA LEU A 32 -23.26 8.57 59.34
C LEU A 32 -23.75 7.52 58.35
N ASP A 33 -25.04 7.18 58.34
CA ASP A 33 -25.62 6.25 57.38
C ASP A 33 -25.43 6.74 55.94
N LYS A 34 -25.72 8.02 55.67
CA LYS A 34 -25.50 8.64 54.36
C LYS A 34 -24.03 8.65 53.94
N ALA A 35 -23.13 8.87 54.89
CA ALA A 35 -21.69 8.88 54.63
C ALA A 35 -21.19 7.46 54.29
N ASP A 36 -21.64 6.46 55.04
CA ASP A 36 -21.31 5.04 54.79
C ASP A 36 -21.85 4.56 53.45
N ASP A 37 -23.08 4.93 53.09
CA ASP A 37 -23.66 4.61 51.78
C ASP A 37 -22.87 5.26 50.65
N LYS A 38 -22.52 6.54 50.78
CA LYS A 38 -21.67 7.23 49.79
C LYS A 38 -20.29 6.60 49.68
N LYS A 39 -19.68 6.25 50.81
CA LYS A 39 -18.39 5.56 50.85
C LYS A 39 -18.44 4.27 50.05
N LYS A 40 -19.43 3.40 50.31
CA LYS A 40 -19.62 2.15 49.57
C LYS A 40 -19.82 2.38 48.07
N VAL A 41 -20.58 3.41 47.69
CA VAL A 41 -20.78 3.77 46.28
C VAL A 41 -19.45 4.19 45.64
N PHE A 42 -18.65 5.01 46.32
CA PHE A 42 -17.36 5.44 45.79
C PHE A 42 -16.36 4.29 45.71
N GLU A 43 -16.29 3.41 46.71
CA GLU A 43 -15.43 2.21 46.67
C GLU A 43 -15.77 1.31 45.47
N ARG A 44 -17.06 1.13 45.17
CA ARG A 44 -17.48 0.38 43.97
C ARG A 44 -17.06 1.08 42.67
N LYS A 45 -17.27 2.40 42.58
CA LYS A 45 -16.86 3.17 41.39
C LYS A 45 -15.36 3.10 41.16
N VAL A 46 -14.55 3.17 42.23
CA VAL A 46 -13.10 3.02 42.13
C VAL A 46 -12.74 1.63 41.60
N ALA A 47 -13.35 0.57 42.12
CA ALA A 47 -13.10 -0.79 41.62
C ALA A 47 -13.51 -0.97 40.15
N ASP A 48 -14.65 -0.39 39.74
CA ASP A 48 -15.11 -0.40 38.36
C ASP A 48 -14.13 0.36 37.44
N GLU A 49 -13.65 1.53 37.87
CA GLU A 49 -12.67 2.35 37.14
C GLU A 49 -11.31 1.66 37.04
N GLU A 50 -10.82 1.02 38.12
CA GLU A 50 -9.58 0.23 38.11
C GLU A 50 -9.67 -0.91 37.09
N THR A 51 -10.79 -1.65 37.09
CA THR A 51 -11.04 -2.72 36.11
C THR A 51 -11.05 -2.17 34.67
N ALA A 52 -11.69 -1.02 34.45
CA ALA A 52 -11.72 -0.39 33.13
C ALA A 52 -10.32 0.06 32.67
N ILE A 53 -9.50 0.58 33.58
CA ILE A 53 -8.10 0.96 33.31
C ILE A 53 -7.28 -0.26 32.90
N ASP A 54 -7.41 -1.38 33.60
CA ASP A 54 -6.62 -2.57 33.29
C ASP A 54 -7.04 -3.19 31.96
N ASN A 55 -8.34 -3.28 31.66
CA ASN A 55 -8.84 -3.66 30.34
C ASN A 55 -8.30 -2.74 29.22
N ALA A 56 -8.27 -1.42 29.47
CA ALA A 56 -7.74 -0.47 28.50
C ALA A 56 -6.23 -0.63 28.28
N LYS A 57 -5.45 -0.93 29.33
CA LYS A 57 -4.01 -1.22 29.21
C LYS A 57 -3.76 -2.48 28.40
N GLU A 58 -4.53 -3.54 28.63
CA GLU A 58 -4.44 -4.77 27.83
C GLU A 58 -4.74 -4.50 26.36
N ALA A 59 -5.82 -3.75 26.07
CA ALA A 59 -6.16 -3.36 24.70
C ALA A 59 -5.05 -2.54 24.04
N ILE A 60 -4.43 -1.59 24.77
CA ILE A 60 -3.29 -0.80 24.28
C ILE A 60 -2.10 -1.70 23.94
N SER A 61 -1.80 -2.69 24.78
CA SER A 61 -0.71 -3.65 24.53
C SER A 61 -0.95 -4.43 23.24
N THR A 62 -2.14 -5.01 23.09
CA THR A 62 -2.52 -5.76 21.88
C THR A 62 -2.45 -4.90 20.62
N LEU A 63 -3.01 -3.68 20.65
CA LEU A 63 -2.97 -2.77 19.52
C LEU A 63 -1.53 -2.36 19.16
N THR A 64 -0.65 -2.21 20.15
CA THR A 64 0.75 -1.88 19.91
C THR A 64 1.48 -3.03 19.19
N GLU A 65 1.22 -4.28 19.59
CA GLU A 65 1.77 -5.47 18.92
C GLU A 65 1.25 -5.61 17.49
N GLU A 66 -0.06 -5.41 17.29
CA GLU A 66 -0.68 -5.44 15.96
C GLU A 66 -0.12 -4.37 15.02
N ILE A 67 0.06 -3.13 15.51
CA ILE A 67 0.68 -2.04 14.73
C ILE A 67 2.10 -2.43 14.32
N ALA A 68 2.92 -2.95 15.24
CA ALA A 68 4.28 -3.36 14.93
C ALA A 68 4.32 -4.49 13.88
N ALA A 69 3.40 -5.46 13.98
CA ALA A 69 3.28 -6.54 13.00
C ALA A 69 2.86 -6.01 11.62
N LEU A 70 1.91 -5.08 11.55
CA LEU A 70 1.47 -4.45 10.30
C LEU A 70 2.59 -3.63 9.66
N GLU A 71 3.36 -2.85 10.43
CA GLU A 71 4.50 -2.09 9.92
C GLU A 71 5.58 -3.02 9.34
N ALA A 72 5.86 -4.14 10.00
CA ALA A 72 6.78 -5.15 9.48
C ALA A 72 6.25 -5.78 8.18
N GLY A 73 4.96 -6.10 8.13
CA GLY A 73 4.29 -6.62 6.94
C GLY A 73 4.34 -5.66 5.75
N ILE A 74 4.12 -4.36 5.97
CA ILE A 74 4.22 -3.33 4.94
C ILE A 74 5.63 -3.25 4.37
N LYS A 75 6.67 -3.22 5.23
CA LYS A 75 8.07 -3.18 4.79
C LYS A 75 8.46 -4.42 3.98
N ALA A 76 7.96 -5.59 4.37
CA ALA A 76 8.19 -6.83 3.62
C ALA A 76 7.50 -6.77 2.25
N LEU A 77 6.25 -6.32 2.21
CA LEU A 77 5.49 -6.18 0.97
C LEU A 77 6.14 -5.16 0.00
N ASP A 78 6.59 -4.01 0.50
CA ASP A 78 7.27 -3.01 -0.30
C ASP A 78 8.53 -3.58 -0.97
N LYS A 79 9.29 -4.40 -0.23
CA LYS A 79 10.45 -5.11 -0.77
C LYS A 79 10.05 -6.11 -1.85
N GLU A 80 9.06 -6.96 -1.59
CA GLU A 80 8.59 -7.95 -2.57
C GLU A 80 8.08 -7.29 -3.85
N VAL A 81 7.34 -6.18 -3.73
CA VAL A 81 6.82 -5.43 -4.88
C VAL A 81 7.97 -4.81 -5.68
N ALA A 82 8.99 -4.27 -5.01
CA ALA A 82 10.17 -3.72 -5.69
C ALA A 82 10.94 -4.83 -6.43
N GLU A 83 11.22 -5.95 -5.79
CA GLU A 83 11.92 -7.10 -6.38
C GLU A 83 11.13 -7.67 -7.58
N ALA A 84 9.82 -7.91 -7.42
CA ALA A 84 8.97 -8.37 -8.50
C ALA A 84 8.90 -7.38 -9.67
N THR A 85 8.94 -6.08 -9.39
CA THR A 85 8.96 -5.05 -10.43
C THR A 85 10.25 -5.06 -11.23
N GLU A 86 11.39 -5.18 -10.56
CA GLU A 86 12.70 -5.28 -11.24
C GLU A 86 12.81 -6.58 -12.05
N GLN A 87 12.34 -7.70 -11.51
CA GLN A 87 12.27 -8.97 -12.24
C GLN A 87 11.44 -8.83 -13.52
N ARG A 88 10.21 -8.28 -13.44
CA ARG A 88 9.35 -8.09 -14.62
C ARG A 88 10.01 -7.19 -15.67
N LYS A 89 10.71 -6.12 -15.25
CA LYS A 89 11.44 -5.25 -16.19
C LYS A 89 12.59 -5.99 -16.87
N ALA A 90 13.34 -6.81 -16.13
CA ALA A 90 14.45 -7.60 -16.68
C ALA A 90 13.93 -8.65 -17.68
N GLU A 91 12.91 -9.42 -17.29
CA GLU A 91 12.26 -10.42 -18.14
C GLU A 91 11.66 -9.79 -19.40
N HIS A 92 11.01 -8.63 -19.29
CA HIS A 92 10.45 -7.91 -20.44
C HIS A 92 11.53 -7.45 -21.43
N LYS A 93 12.68 -6.96 -20.94
CA LYS A 93 13.81 -6.57 -21.78
C LYS A 93 14.35 -7.78 -22.55
N GLU A 94 14.59 -8.90 -21.87
CA GLU A 94 15.07 -10.12 -22.51
C GLU A 94 14.05 -10.70 -23.50
N PHE A 95 12.76 -10.69 -23.14
CA PHE A 95 11.68 -11.10 -24.04
C PHE A 95 11.65 -10.26 -25.31
N THR A 96 11.73 -8.93 -25.19
CA THR A 96 11.72 -8.02 -26.34
C THR A 96 12.91 -8.28 -27.26
N LYS A 97 14.10 -8.47 -26.69
CA LYS A 97 15.32 -8.79 -27.44
C LYS A 97 15.22 -10.13 -28.15
N LEU A 98 14.73 -11.16 -27.46
CA LEU A 98 14.53 -12.49 -28.03
C LEU A 98 13.53 -12.45 -29.19
N MET A 99 12.38 -11.79 -29.01
CA MET A 99 11.37 -11.68 -30.07
C MET A 99 11.87 -10.93 -31.30
N ALA A 100 12.69 -9.88 -31.11
CA ALA A 100 13.34 -9.18 -32.22
C ALA A 100 14.33 -10.10 -32.97
N SER A 101 15.17 -10.83 -32.24
CA SER A 101 16.12 -11.80 -32.80
C SER A 101 15.42 -12.93 -33.55
N ASP A 102 14.37 -13.52 -32.98
CA ASP A 102 13.61 -14.60 -33.60
C ASP A 102 12.88 -14.14 -34.86
N SER A 103 12.33 -12.92 -34.84
CA SER A 103 11.69 -12.32 -36.01
C SER A 103 12.70 -12.10 -37.14
N ALA A 104 13.90 -11.61 -36.79
CA ALA A 104 15.00 -11.45 -37.74
C ALA A 104 15.46 -12.77 -38.35
N ALA A 105 15.63 -13.81 -37.52
CA ALA A 105 16.00 -15.14 -37.96
C ALA A 105 14.95 -15.71 -38.92
N LYS A 106 13.66 -15.56 -38.62
CA LYS A 106 12.56 -15.96 -39.51
C LYS A 106 12.65 -15.26 -40.87
N GLU A 107 12.90 -13.95 -40.91
CA GLU A 107 13.05 -13.21 -42.17
C GLU A 107 14.30 -13.64 -42.94
N LEU A 108 15.42 -13.90 -42.26
CA LEU A 108 16.63 -14.41 -42.90
C LEU A 108 16.41 -15.78 -43.54
N LEU A 109 15.68 -16.67 -42.86
CA LEU A 109 15.30 -17.98 -43.39
C LEU A 109 14.38 -17.84 -44.62
N LYS A 110 13.42 -16.90 -44.61
CA LYS A 110 12.58 -16.61 -45.79
C LYS A 110 13.42 -16.11 -46.96
N PHE A 111 14.38 -15.23 -46.70
CA PHE A 111 15.30 -14.73 -47.73
C PHE A 111 16.14 -15.85 -48.33
N ALA A 112 16.74 -16.69 -47.48
CA ALA A 112 17.53 -17.85 -47.89
C ALA A 112 16.68 -18.83 -48.73
N LYS A 113 15.46 -19.12 -48.29
CA LYS A 113 14.49 -19.95 -49.04
C LYS A 113 14.21 -19.36 -50.43
N ASN A 114 13.87 -18.07 -50.51
CA ASN A 114 13.61 -17.42 -51.79
C ASN A 114 14.84 -17.44 -52.70
N ARG A 115 16.06 -17.30 -52.15
CA ARG A 115 17.30 -17.41 -52.94
C ARG A 115 17.52 -18.82 -53.47
N LEU A 116 17.23 -19.87 -52.70
CA LEU A 116 17.28 -21.26 -53.16
C LEU A 116 16.23 -21.54 -54.24
N ASP A 117 15.02 -21.00 -54.11
CA ASP A 117 13.96 -21.15 -55.13
C ASP A 117 14.39 -20.59 -56.49
N LYS A 118 15.25 -19.56 -56.54
CA LYS A 118 15.83 -19.06 -57.81
C LYS A 118 16.54 -20.14 -58.62
N PHE A 119 17.22 -21.07 -57.95
CA PHE A 119 18.03 -22.11 -58.60
C PHE A 119 17.29 -23.44 -58.71
N TYR A 120 16.53 -23.81 -57.68
CA TYR A 120 15.92 -25.13 -57.57
C TYR A 120 14.42 -25.15 -57.93
N ASN A 121 13.68 -24.05 -57.74
CA ASN A 121 12.25 -23.95 -58.03
C ASN A 121 11.86 -22.60 -58.69
N PRO A 122 12.27 -22.34 -59.94
CA PRO A 122 12.18 -21.00 -60.54
C PRO A 122 10.77 -20.38 -60.57
N LYS A 123 9.72 -21.21 -60.58
CA LYS A 123 8.31 -20.78 -60.57
C LYS A 123 7.89 -20.13 -59.24
N LEU A 124 8.58 -20.42 -58.14
CA LEU A 124 8.27 -19.89 -56.79
C LEU A 124 9.15 -18.70 -56.40
N TYR A 125 10.17 -18.38 -57.21
CA TYR A 125 11.08 -17.26 -56.95
C TYR A 125 10.36 -15.91 -57.03
N LYS A 126 10.51 -15.11 -55.98
CA LYS A 126 10.05 -13.72 -55.95
C LYS A 126 11.25 -12.80 -56.17
N ALA A 127 11.27 -12.10 -57.31
CA ALA A 127 12.28 -11.10 -57.58
C ALA A 127 12.17 -9.94 -56.56
N PRO A 128 13.31 -9.40 -56.09
CA PRO A 128 13.28 -8.21 -55.25
C PRO A 128 12.58 -7.06 -55.99
N PRO A 129 11.85 -6.20 -55.26
CA PRO A 129 11.20 -5.03 -55.86
C PRO A 129 12.24 -4.19 -56.59
N LYS A 130 11.87 -3.70 -57.79
CA LYS A 130 12.74 -2.81 -58.57
C LYS A 130 12.93 -1.52 -57.80
N ARG A 131 14.17 -1.00 -57.78
CA ARG A 131 14.47 0.32 -57.20
C ARG A 131 13.68 1.37 -57.98
N GLU A 132 12.82 2.11 -57.30
CA GLU A 132 12.23 3.34 -57.82
C GLU A 132 13.33 4.41 -57.83
N LEU A 133 13.73 4.87 -59.02
CA LEU A 133 14.72 5.92 -59.16
C LEU A 133 14.07 7.27 -58.83
N THR A 134 14.75 8.10 -58.05
CA THR A 134 14.37 9.51 -57.87
C THR A 134 14.49 10.26 -59.20
N GLU A 135 13.78 11.39 -59.35
CA GLU A 135 13.80 12.23 -60.56
C GLU A 135 15.25 12.56 -61.01
N ALA A 136 16.11 12.90 -60.05
CA ALA A 136 17.52 13.23 -60.28
C ALA A 136 18.34 12.02 -60.80
N GLU A 137 18.09 10.83 -60.26
CA GLU A 137 18.75 9.60 -60.72
C GLU A 137 18.25 9.18 -62.11
N ARG A 138 16.98 9.42 -62.45
CA ARG A 138 16.44 9.19 -63.80
C ARG A 138 17.09 10.08 -64.85
N ILE A 139 17.24 11.38 -64.55
CA ILE A 139 17.88 12.35 -65.47
C ILE A 139 19.36 11.99 -65.68
N SER A 140 20.07 11.59 -64.62
CA SER A 140 21.47 11.18 -64.71
C SER A 140 21.67 9.97 -65.64
N VAL A 141 20.80 8.96 -65.55
CA VAL A 141 20.86 7.77 -66.43
C VAL A 141 20.50 8.10 -67.87
N ALA A 142 19.48 8.94 -68.10
CA ALA A 142 19.08 9.35 -69.44
C ALA A 142 20.20 10.12 -70.18
N ASN A 143 21.06 10.81 -69.43
CA ASN A 143 22.19 11.57 -69.96
C ASN A 143 23.50 10.75 -70.02
N GLY A 144 23.43 9.42 -69.87
CA GLY A 144 24.60 8.54 -69.98
C GLY A 144 25.49 8.46 -68.73
N GLY A 145 25.02 9.00 -67.59
CA GLY A 145 25.68 8.85 -66.29
C GLY A 145 25.50 7.43 -65.72
N THR A 146 26.51 6.94 -65.01
CA THR A 146 26.42 5.65 -64.31
C THR A 146 25.69 5.81 -62.98
N LEU A 147 24.75 4.91 -62.70
CA LEU A 147 24.07 4.85 -61.40
C LEU A 147 25.07 4.53 -60.30
N SER A 148 24.97 5.23 -59.17
CA SER A 148 25.63 4.79 -57.95
C SER A 148 25.17 3.36 -57.61
N PRO A 149 26.06 2.46 -57.16
CA PRO A 149 25.72 1.08 -56.82
C PRO A 149 24.45 1.05 -55.96
N THR A 150 23.51 0.17 -56.31
CA THR A 150 22.32 -0.04 -55.49
C THR A 150 22.76 -0.40 -54.08
N SER A 151 22.51 0.50 -53.12
CA SER A 151 22.64 0.18 -51.71
C SER A 151 21.86 -1.10 -51.48
N THR A 152 22.55 -2.13 -50.98
CA THR A 152 22.02 -3.46 -50.73
C THR A 152 20.63 -3.34 -50.09
N PRO A 153 19.61 -4.11 -50.54
CA PRO A 153 18.27 -4.05 -49.98
C PRO A 153 18.40 -4.04 -48.46
N GLY A 154 17.97 -2.93 -47.85
CA GLY A 154 18.33 -2.59 -46.48
C GLY A 154 18.18 -3.79 -45.58
N GLY A 155 19.22 -4.05 -44.79
CA GLY A 155 19.25 -5.11 -43.80
C GLY A 155 17.95 -5.18 -43.00
N ILE A 156 17.62 -6.37 -42.52
CA ILE A 156 16.40 -6.65 -41.75
C ILE A 156 16.23 -5.53 -40.70
N ALA A 157 15.17 -4.74 -40.82
CA ALA A 157 15.03 -3.50 -40.07
C ALA A 157 15.14 -3.79 -38.56
N GLY A 158 16.05 -3.08 -37.88
CA GLY A 158 16.26 -3.20 -36.44
C GLY A 158 17.31 -4.21 -35.97
N THR A 159 18.04 -4.89 -36.86
CA THR A 159 18.96 -5.98 -36.44
C THR A 159 20.43 -5.75 -36.76
N GLY A 160 20.77 -4.68 -37.50
CA GLY A 160 22.14 -4.41 -37.95
C GLY A 160 22.71 -5.45 -38.93
N VAL A 161 21.91 -6.45 -39.34
CA VAL A 161 22.33 -7.49 -40.29
C VAL A 161 22.21 -6.97 -41.71
N THR A 162 23.32 -6.56 -42.31
CA THR A 162 23.39 -6.22 -43.73
C THR A 162 23.28 -7.49 -44.58
N VAL A 163 22.21 -7.62 -45.36
CA VAL A 163 22.07 -8.68 -46.36
C VAL A 163 23.11 -8.41 -47.46
N PHE A 164 24.23 -9.15 -47.47
CA PHE A 164 25.18 -9.11 -48.57
C PHE A 164 24.57 -9.84 -49.78
N ALA A 165 24.10 -9.07 -50.75
CA ALA A 165 23.82 -9.56 -52.10
C ALA A 165 24.97 -9.11 -53.01
N GLN A 166 25.72 -10.09 -53.52
CA GLN A 166 26.60 -9.92 -54.67
C GLN A 166 25.81 -10.14 -55.95
#